data_AF-A0A3C0R5W6-F1
#
_entry.id   AF-A0A3C0R5W6-F1
#
_cell.length_a   1.000
_cell.length_b   1.000
_cell.length_c   1.000
_cell.angle_alpha   90.00
_cell.angle_beta   90.00
_cell.angle_gamma   90.00
#
_symmetry.space_group_name_H-M   'P 1'
#
loop_
_entity.id
_entity.type
_entity.pdbx_description
1 polymer ?
#
loop_
_entity_poly.entity_id
_entity_poly.type
_entity_poly.pdbx_seq_one_letter_code
_entity_poly.pdbx_strand_id
1 'polypeptide(L)'
;MARLGRNEGVRKLVTAERKAVVGSPDLESLTTSHIERAFLSVRQELKRFQRKGLGYSKDLEMHKLAVALHFGVYNFVRVHRTLGTTPAVAAGVEFERWSLERVVEMTADYMRRNEDAKFEEAFAKLGC
;
A
#
# COMPACT_ATOMS: atom_id res chain seq x y z
N MET A 1 30.69 -27.83 3.96
CA MET A 1 30.56 -26.45 3.43
C MET A 1 29.07 -26.23 3.13
N ALA A 2 28.32 -25.25 3.61
CA ALA A 2 28.57 -24.11 4.50
C ALA A 2 27.43 -24.06 5.54
N ARG A 3 27.80 -23.88 6.82
CA ARG A 3 26.86 -23.71 7.93
C ARG A 3 26.07 -22.43 7.67
N LEU A 4 24.74 -22.54 7.51
CA LEU A 4 23.83 -21.39 7.53
C LEU A 4 24.12 -20.61 8.81
N GLY A 5 24.70 -19.42 8.65
CA GLY A 5 24.93 -18.48 9.73
C GLY A 5 23.63 -18.25 10.49
N ARG A 6 23.73 -18.17 11.81
CA ARG A 6 22.60 -17.96 12.70
C ARG A 6 21.78 -16.78 12.18
N ASN A 7 20.47 -17.00 12.02
CA ASN A 7 19.49 -15.98 11.60
C ASN A 7 19.28 -14.92 12.70
N GLU A 8 20.35 -14.24 13.13
CA GLU A 8 20.37 -13.28 14.24
C GLU A 8 19.78 -11.91 13.85
N GLY A 9 19.45 -11.70 12.56
CA GLY A 9 18.86 -10.45 12.05
C GLY A 9 17.42 -10.58 11.53
N VAL A 10 16.81 -11.76 11.59
CA VAL A 10 15.41 -11.93 11.17
C VAL A 10 14.53 -11.54 12.36
N ARG A 11 13.77 -10.45 12.23
CA ARG A 11 12.71 -10.12 13.20
C ARG A 11 11.80 -11.34 13.33
N LYS A 12 11.89 -12.03 14.46
CA LYS A 12 10.94 -13.08 14.81
C LYS A 12 9.56 -12.44 14.87
N LEU A 13 8.56 -13.10 14.29
CA LEU A 13 7.16 -12.72 14.48
C LEU A 13 6.93 -12.58 15.99
N VAL A 14 6.55 -11.39 16.45
CA VAL A 14 6.53 -11.09 17.89
C VAL A 14 5.46 -11.92 18.57
N THR A 15 4.22 -11.83 18.09
CA THR A 15 3.12 -12.77 18.38
C THR A 15 2.06 -12.63 17.27
N ALA A 16 1.22 -13.64 17.06
CA ALA A 16 -0.06 -13.50 16.36
C ALA A 16 -1.12 -14.12 17.27
N GLU A 17 -1.85 -13.27 18.00
CA GLU A 17 -2.89 -13.72 18.92
C GLU A 17 -4.24 -13.81 18.21
N ARG A 18 -4.80 -15.02 18.12
CA ARG A 18 -6.24 -15.17 17.82
C ARG A 18 -7.02 -14.77 19.07
N LYS A 19 -7.54 -13.55 19.11
CA LYS A 19 -8.55 -13.17 20.10
C LYS A 19 -9.88 -13.83 19.75
N ALA A 20 -10.48 -14.52 20.73
CA ALA A 20 -11.86 -14.94 20.64
C ALA A 20 -12.74 -13.68 20.65
N VAL A 21 -13.29 -13.32 19.49
CA VAL A 21 -14.37 -12.35 19.41
C VAL A 21 -15.65 -13.09 19.81
N VAL A 22 -16.35 -12.62 20.83
CA VAL A 22 -17.62 -13.23 21.25
C VAL A 22 -18.65 -13.06 20.12
N GLY A 23 -19.09 -14.17 19.56
CA GLY A 23 -19.97 -14.27 18.38
C GLY A 23 -19.88 -15.66 17.74
N SER A 24 -20.51 -15.86 16.58
CA SER A 24 -20.34 -17.06 15.74
C SER A 24 -19.56 -16.69 14.46
N PRO A 25 -18.27 -16.35 14.56
CA PRO A 25 -17.47 -16.03 13.38
C PRO A 25 -17.38 -17.25 12.46
N ASP A 26 -17.49 -17.03 11.16
CA ASP A 26 -17.24 -18.08 10.17
C ASP A 26 -15.75 -18.45 10.19
N LEU A 27 -15.42 -19.54 10.86
CA LEU A 27 -14.06 -20.04 11.02
C LEU A 27 -13.49 -20.60 9.71
N GLU A 28 -14.35 -20.98 8.74
CA GLU A 28 -13.90 -21.46 7.43
C GLU A 28 -13.31 -20.32 6.58
N SER A 29 -13.82 -19.10 6.76
CA SER A 29 -13.28 -17.90 6.09
C SER A 29 -11.94 -17.40 6.65
N LEU A 30 -11.46 -17.97 7.75
CA LEU A 30 -10.32 -17.44 8.51
C LEU A 30 -8.98 -17.85 7.89
N THR A 31 -8.50 -17.06 6.94
CA THR A 31 -7.26 -17.32 6.18
C THR A 31 -6.38 -16.07 6.04
N THR A 32 -5.06 -16.26 6.04
CA THR A 32 -4.06 -15.22 5.75
C THR A 32 -3.75 -15.08 4.25
N SER A 33 -4.25 -16.00 3.41
CA SER A 33 -3.92 -16.10 1.99
C SER A 33 -4.14 -14.78 1.23
N HIS A 34 -5.20 -14.05 1.55
CA HIS A 34 -5.53 -12.76 0.92
C HIS A 34 -4.44 -11.71 1.16
N ILE A 35 -4.00 -11.56 2.41
CA ILE A 35 -2.97 -10.60 2.81
C ILE A 35 -1.60 -11.03 2.27
N GLU A 36 -1.30 -12.33 2.32
CA GLU A 36 -0.07 -12.87 1.76
C GLU A 36 0.03 -12.64 0.25
N ARG A 37 -1.08 -12.83 -0.47
CA ARG A 37 -1.18 -12.55 -1.91
C ARG A 37 -1.00 -11.07 -2.20
N ALA A 38 -1.59 -10.19 -1.40
CA ALA A 38 -1.41 -8.74 -1.53
C ALA A 38 0.06 -8.35 -1.33
N PHE A 39 0.72 -8.85 -0.29
CA PHE A 39 2.14 -8.58 -0.04
C PHE A 39 3.07 -9.17 -1.11
N LEU A 40 2.71 -10.31 -1.70
CA LEU A 40 3.45 -10.83 -2.85
C LEU A 40 3.35 -9.87 -4.04
N SER A 41 2.14 -9.44 -4.40
CA SER A 41 1.92 -8.49 -5.50
C SER A 41 2.69 -7.19 -5.29
N VAL A 42 2.61 -6.60 -4.11
CA VAL A 42 3.35 -5.36 -3.77
C VAL A 42 4.86 -5.54 -3.93
N ARG A 43 5.43 -6.67 -3.47
CA ARG A 43 6.87 -6.93 -3.57
C ARG A 43 7.34 -7.18 -5.01
N GLN A 44 6.50 -7.76 -5.85
CA GLN A 44 6.82 -8.02 -7.25
C GLN A 44 6.70 -6.76 -8.11
N GLU A 45 5.67 -5.97 -7.89
CA GLU A 45 5.33 -4.84 -8.76
C GLU A 45 5.95 -3.51 -8.30
N LEU A 46 6.18 -3.32 -6.99
CA LEU A 46 6.77 -2.10 -6.47
C LEU A 46 8.27 -2.29 -6.16
N LYS A 47 9.11 -1.74 -7.04
CA LYS A 47 10.58 -1.79 -6.95
C LYS A 47 11.14 -1.29 -5.60
N ARG A 48 10.40 -0.43 -4.89
CA ARG A 48 10.79 0.11 -3.57
C ARG A 48 10.90 -0.94 -2.47
N PHE A 49 10.30 -2.12 -2.65
CA PHE A 49 10.42 -3.26 -1.73
C PHE A 49 11.49 -4.28 -2.13
N GLN A 50 12.15 -4.08 -3.28
CA GLN A 50 13.23 -4.97 -3.72
C GLN A 50 14.53 -4.63 -3.00
N ARG A 51 15.22 -5.66 -2.50
CA ARG A 51 16.54 -5.52 -1.88
C ARG A 51 17.63 -5.43 -2.95
N LYS A 52 18.72 -4.70 -2.67
CA LYS A 52 19.89 -4.56 -3.55
C LYS A 52 19.56 -3.97 -4.95
N GLY A 53 18.56 -3.08 -5.01
CA GLY A 53 18.21 -2.33 -6.22
C GLY A 53 18.34 -0.82 -6.02
N LEU A 54 18.39 -0.07 -7.14
CA LEU A 54 18.45 1.39 -7.13
C LEU A 54 17.11 2.08 -6.80
N GLY A 55 16.00 1.33 -6.74
CA GLY A 55 14.66 1.88 -6.53
C GLY A 55 14.29 2.15 -5.07
N TYR A 56 15.26 2.29 -4.17
CA TYR A 56 15.00 2.55 -2.76
C TYR A 56 14.48 3.98 -2.54
N SER A 57 13.74 4.18 -1.46
CA SER A 57 13.24 5.51 -1.07
C SER A 57 14.20 6.13 -0.05
N LYS A 58 14.58 7.40 -0.25
CA LYS A 58 15.41 8.16 0.70
C LYS A 58 14.58 8.83 1.79
N ASP A 59 13.32 9.11 1.48
CA ASP A 59 12.34 9.70 2.37
C ASP A 59 11.21 8.70 2.62
N LEU A 60 10.80 8.58 3.88
CA LEU A 60 9.68 7.75 4.31
C LEU A 60 8.37 8.25 3.72
N GLU A 61 8.19 9.56 3.60
CA GLU A 61 6.95 10.13 3.09
C GLU A 61 6.75 9.75 1.62
N MET A 62 7.79 9.90 0.81
CA MET A 62 7.78 9.46 -0.58
C MET A 62 7.60 7.94 -0.73
N HIS A 63 8.06 7.15 0.25
CA HIS A 63 7.79 5.71 0.27
C HIS A 63 6.30 5.42 0.47
N LYS A 64 5.67 6.07 1.47
CA LYS A 64 4.23 5.92 1.74
C LYS A 64 3.40 6.33 0.52
N LEU A 65 3.72 7.46 -0.10
CA LEU A 65 3.02 7.94 -1.30
C LEU A 65 3.12 6.95 -2.46
N ALA A 66 4.28 6.33 -2.67
CA ALA A 66 4.43 5.32 -3.71
C ALA A 66 3.62 4.04 -3.43
N VAL A 67 3.51 3.63 -2.16
CA VAL A 67 2.65 2.51 -1.75
C VAL A 67 1.18 2.87 -1.99
N ALA A 68 0.76 4.07 -1.59
CA ALA A 68 -0.60 4.57 -1.82
C ALA A 68 -0.94 4.60 -3.31
N LEU A 69 -0.06 5.15 -4.15
CA LEU A 69 -0.25 5.18 -5.60
C LEU A 69 -0.35 3.77 -6.20
N HIS A 70 0.48 2.83 -5.75
CA HIS A 70 0.43 1.44 -6.19
C HIS A 70 -0.94 0.80 -5.90
N PHE A 71 -1.43 0.92 -4.67
CA PHE A 71 -2.75 0.40 -4.30
C PHE A 71 -3.89 1.15 -5.00
N GLY A 72 -3.75 2.46 -5.24
CA GLY A 72 -4.69 3.25 -6.02
C GLY A 72 -4.84 2.68 -7.44
N VAL A 73 -3.73 2.53 -8.16
CA VAL A 73 -3.74 1.99 -9.53
C VAL A 73 -4.23 0.54 -9.54
N TYR A 74 -3.80 -0.30 -8.59
CA TYR A 74 -4.19 -1.71 -8.52
C TYR A 74 -5.70 -1.91 -8.33
N ASN A 75 -6.33 -1.10 -7.47
CA ASN A 75 -7.74 -1.25 -7.10
C ASN A 75 -8.70 -0.47 -8.01
N PHE A 76 -8.30 0.71 -8.48
CA PHE A 76 -9.23 1.62 -9.17
C PHE A 76 -9.04 1.68 -10.68
N VAL A 77 -7.85 1.37 -11.20
CA VAL A 77 -7.53 1.54 -12.64
C VAL A 77 -7.34 0.18 -13.34
N ARG A 78 -6.58 -0.73 -12.73
CA ARG A 78 -6.18 -1.99 -13.34
C ARG A 78 -7.35 -2.97 -13.39
N VAL A 79 -7.66 -3.46 -14.59
CA VAL A 79 -8.60 -4.58 -14.78
C VAL A 79 -7.91 -5.90 -14.46
N HIS A 80 -8.54 -6.72 -13.62
CA HIS A 80 -8.01 -8.03 -13.24
C HIS A 80 -8.66 -9.13 -14.05
N ARG A 81 -7.85 -10.02 -14.63
CA ARG A 81 -8.32 -11.07 -15.53
C ARG A 81 -9.38 -11.98 -14.91
N THR A 82 -9.25 -12.29 -13.62
CA THR A 82 -10.21 -13.15 -12.89
C THR A 82 -11.54 -12.45 -12.60
N LEU A 83 -11.53 -11.13 -12.46
CA LEU A 83 -12.72 -10.33 -12.13
C LEU A 83 -13.39 -9.75 -13.37
N GLY A 84 -12.66 -9.60 -14.49
CA GLY A 84 -13.12 -8.90 -15.69
C GLY A 84 -13.28 -7.37 -15.51
N THR A 85 -13.11 -6.86 -14.29
CA THR A 85 -13.21 -5.44 -13.92
C THR A 85 -12.14 -5.08 -12.87
N THR A 86 -12.19 -3.87 -12.32
CA THR A 86 -11.30 -3.44 -11.24
C THR A 86 -11.82 -3.93 -9.87
N PRO A 87 -10.93 -4.14 -8.87
CA PRO A 87 -11.34 -4.57 -7.53
C PRO A 87 -12.32 -3.61 -6.87
N ALA A 88 -12.16 -2.30 -7.07
CA ALA A 88 -13.08 -1.30 -6.53
C ALA A 88 -14.51 -1.44 -7.08
N VAL A 89 -14.64 -1.71 -8.39
CA VAL A 89 -15.95 -1.95 -9.01
C VAL A 89 -16.55 -3.28 -8.55
N ALA A 90 -15.75 -4.35 -8.53
CA ALA A 90 -16.20 -5.66 -8.05
C ALA A 90 -16.66 -5.63 -6.58
N ALA A 91 -16.04 -4.78 -5.76
CA ALA A 91 -16.40 -4.57 -4.35
C ALA A 91 -17.56 -3.56 -4.15
N GLY A 92 -18.07 -2.93 -5.22
CA GLY A 92 -19.12 -1.92 -5.12
C GLY A 92 -18.69 -0.59 -4.50
N VAL A 93 -17.38 -0.33 -4.42
CA VAL A 93 -16.82 0.94 -3.92
C VAL A 93 -16.94 2.04 -4.98
N GLU A 94 -16.85 1.66 -6.25
CA GLU A 94 -16.97 2.56 -7.40
C GLU A 94 -17.93 1.96 -8.43
N PHE A 95 -18.61 2.84 -9.18
CA PHE A 95 -19.50 2.40 -10.26
C PHE A 95 -18.72 2.06 -11.54
N GLU A 96 -17.58 2.72 -11.75
CA GLU A 96 -16.75 2.56 -12.94
C GLU A 96 -15.26 2.60 -12.62
N ARG A 97 -14.44 2.08 -13.54
CA ARG A 97 -12.99 2.14 -13.40
C ARG A 97 -12.50 3.58 -13.54
N TRP A 98 -11.46 3.94 -12.80
CA TRP A 98 -10.78 5.21 -13.00
C TRP A 98 -9.91 5.16 -14.26
N SER A 99 -9.80 6.32 -14.91
CA SER A 99 -8.82 6.57 -15.96
C SER A 99 -7.45 6.90 -15.34
N LEU A 100 -6.37 6.73 -16.10
CA LEU A 100 -5.03 7.10 -15.61
C LEU A 100 -4.90 8.62 -15.45
N GLU A 101 -5.56 9.36 -16.34
CA GLU A 101 -5.65 10.82 -16.34
C GLU A 101 -6.20 11.33 -15.00
N ARG A 102 -7.31 10.75 -14.53
CA ARG A 102 -7.90 11.08 -13.22
C ARG A 102 -6.90 10.86 -12.08
N VAL A 103 -6.12 9.77 -12.12
CA VAL A 103 -5.11 9.50 -11.08
C VAL A 103 -4.00 10.55 -11.10
N VAL A 104 -3.54 10.95 -12.28
CA VAL A 104 -2.52 11.99 -12.44
C VAL A 104 -3.02 13.34 -11.91
N GLU A 105 -4.24 13.73 -12.29
CA GLU A 105 -4.88 14.96 -11.80
C GLU A 105 -5.02 14.97 -10.27
N MET A 106 -5.55 13.90 -9.69
CA MET A 106 -5.67 13.77 -8.23
C MET A 106 -4.31 13.82 -7.53
N THR A 107 -3.29 13.23 -8.14
CA THR A 107 -1.92 13.26 -7.59
C THR A 107 -1.34 14.67 -7.63
N ALA A 108 -1.54 15.40 -8.74
CA ALA A 108 -1.10 16.78 -8.87
C ALA A 108 -1.80 17.68 -7.85
N ASP A 109 -3.12 17.52 -7.70
CA ASP A 109 -3.92 18.25 -6.72
C ASP A 109 -3.46 18.01 -5.28
N TYR A 110 -3.15 16.75 -4.94
CA TYR A 110 -2.61 16.40 -3.63
C TYR A 110 -1.27 17.09 -3.36
N MET A 111 -0.36 17.08 -4.34
CA MET A 111 0.96 17.72 -4.19
C MET A 111 0.83 19.24 -3.97
N ARG A 112 -0.03 19.92 -4.74
CA ARG A 112 -0.29 21.36 -4.55
C ARG A 112 -0.79 21.67 -3.15
N ARG A 113 -1.82 20.96 -2.67
CA ARG A 113 -2.36 21.15 -1.32
C ARG A 113 -1.31 20.94 -0.23
N ASN A 114 -0.41 19.99 -0.42
CA ASN A 114 0.67 19.72 0.54
C ASN A 114 1.74 20.81 0.53
N GLU A 115 2.01 21.43 -0.63
CA GLU A 115 2.88 22.59 -0.74
C GLU A 115 2.25 23.83 -0.09
N ASP A 116 0.98 24.10 -0.39
CA ASP A 116 0.21 25.18 0.21
C ASP A 116 0.16 25.05 1.74
N ALA A 117 -0.11 23.84 2.25
CA ALA A 117 -0.12 23.58 3.69
C ALA A 117 1.23 23.85 4.37
N LYS A 118 2.34 23.51 3.72
CA LYS A 118 3.69 23.81 4.23
C LYS A 118 3.99 25.30 4.24
N PHE A 119 3.52 26.01 3.21
CA PHE A 119 3.63 27.46 3.12
C PHE A 119 2.87 28.12 4.27
N GLU A 120 1.58 27.80 4.45
CA GLU A 120 0.76 28.33 5.54
C GLU A 120 1.36 28.03 6.93
N GLU A 121 1.88 26.82 7.14
CA GLU A 121 2.56 26.46 8.39
C GLU A 121 3.84 27.30 8.62
N ALA A 122 4.58 27.64 7.56
CA ALA A 122 5.74 28.49 7.64
C ALA A 122 5.38 29.95 7.98
N PHE A 123 4.30 30.48 7.40
CA PHE A 123 3.78 31.82 7.72
C PHE A 123 3.32 31.91 9.18
N ALA A 124 2.54 30.93 9.64
CA ALA A 124 2.09 30.87 11.03
C ALA A 124 3.26 30.83 12.04
N LYS A 125 4.39 30.19 11.67
CA LYS A 125 5.61 30.15 12.50
C LYS A 125 6.41 31.45 12.51
N LEU A 126 6.28 32.30 11.49
CA LEU A 126 6.98 33.58 11.39
C LEU A 126 6.30 34.70 12.19
N GLY A 127 5.09 34.46 12.72
CA GLY A 127 4.42 35.37 13.65
C GLY A 127 3.82 36.63 13.00
N CYS A 128 3.42 36.54 11.73
CA CYS A 128 2.44 37.46 11.13
C CYS A 128 1.03 36.87 11.15
#